data_AF-A0A433WUP4-F1
#
_entry.id   AF-A0A433WUP4-F1
#
_cell.length_a   1.000
_cell.length_b   1.000
_cell.length_c   1.000
_cell.angle_alpha   90.00
_cell.angle_beta   90.00
_cell.angle_gamma   90.00
#
_symmetry.space_group_name_H-M   'P 1'
#
loop_
_entity.id
_entity.type
_entity.pdbx_description
1 polymer ?
#
loop_
_entity_poly.entity_id
_entity_poly.type
_entity_poly.pdbx_seq_one_letter_code
_entity_poly.pdbx_strand_id
1 'polypeptide(L)'
;MDQENSSIENSDTGNIIQFPTKNSHRRNDTSVIEDPCITVTDEFGRHLDRLGMSGDECCYILLPASQTLLFEFPQLPVVDADGRPIPCVAIRKIVLSEPEAVTEIDCLPGSSTGSSAESACGMYWIERGKQLHLHRHSPDQVALLALKLELVRG
;
A
#
# COMPACT_ATOMS: atom_id res chain seq x y z
N MET A 1 60.18 -9.13 -34.67
CA MET A 1 59.78 -10.01 -33.56
C MET A 1 59.11 -9.14 -32.51
N ASP A 2 58.06 -8.41 -32.90
CA ASP A 2 56.67 -8.86 -33.19
C ASP A 2 55.98 -9.08 -31.82
N GLN A 3 54.90 -8.41 -31.43
CA GLN A 3 53.67 -8.13 -32.16
C GLN A 3 52.86 -6.95 -31.57
N GLU A 4 52.08 -6.36 -32.48
CA GLU A 4 51.05 -5.32 -32.35
C GLU A 4 49.74 -5.73 -31.62
N ASN A 5 48.99 -4.69 -31.26
CA ASN A 5 47.52 -4.54 -31.24
C ASN A 5 46.63 -5.44 -30.35
N SER A 6 45.84 -4.79 -29.49
CA SER A 6 44.43 -4.53 -29.86
C SER A 6 43.76 -3.58 -28.87
N SER A 7 42.94 -2.72 -29.43
CA SER A 7 42.25 -1.56 -28.86
C SER A 7 40.89 -1.91 -28.26
N ILE A 8 40.46 -1.05 -27.32
CA ILE A 8 39.09 -0.54 -27.03
C ILE A 8 38.02 -1.54 -26.57
N GLU A 9 37.42 -1.27 -25.40
CA GLU A 9 35.96 -1.06 -25.31
C GLU A 9 35.57 -0.21 -24.09
N ASN A 10 34.95 0.94 -24.39
CA ASN A 10 34.18 1.76 -23.45
C ASN A 10 32.97 0.96 -22.99
N SER A 11 32.73 0.88 -21.68
CA SER A 11 31.40 0.59 -21.13
C SER A 11 31.05 1.65 -20.09
N ASP A 12 30.57 2.77 -20.63
CA ASP A 12 29.38 3.50 -20.17
C ASP A 12 28.84 3.04 -18.80
N THR A 13 29.45 3.52 -17.71
CA THR A 13 28.84 3.42 -16.38
C THR A 13 27.71 4.43 -16.33
N GLY A 14 26.55 4.02 -16.84
CA GLY A 14 25.30 4.75 -16.72
C GLY A 14 25.14 5.23 -15.28
N ASN A 15 24.72 6.49 -15.11
CA ASN A 15 24.50 7.14 -13.83
C ASN A 15 23.58 6.29 -12.93
N ILE A 16 24.16 5.40 -12.12
CA ILE A 16 23.44 4.68 -11.08
C ILE A 16 23.18 5.69 -9.97
N ILE A 17 21.93 6.12 -9.84
CA ILE A 17 21.47 6.89 -8.69
C ILE A 17 21.60 5.98 -7.47
N GLN A 18 22.64 6.19 -6.65
CA GLN A 18 22.78 5.52 -5.37
C GLN A 18 21.79 6.12 -4.38
N PHE A 19 20.77 5.35 -4.01
CA PHE A 19 19.89 5.70 -2.90
C PHE A 19 20.65 5.56 -1.58
N PRO A 20 20.50 6.52 -0.63
CA PRO A 20 21.15 6.42 0.66
C PRO A 20 20.64 5.19 1.42
N THR A 21 21.56 4.28 1.74
CA THR A 21 21.33 3.14 2.62
C THR A 21 20.99 3.66 4.01
N LYS A 22 19.70 3.60 4.39
CA LYS A 22 19.28 3.88 5.77
C LYS A 22 20.02 2.92 6.71
N ASN A 23 20.89 3.48 7.54
CA ASN A 23 21.50 2.79 8.67
C ASN A 23 20.39 2.15 9.52
N SER A 24 20.31 0.83 9.42
CA SER A 24 19.34 0.02 10.14
C SER A 24 19.77 -0.08 11.60
N HIS A 25 19.32 0.86 12.42
CA HIS A 25 19.12 0.57 13.84
C HIS A 25 18.02 -0.50 13.93
N ARG A 26 18.43 -1.77 13.92
CA ARG A 26 17.59 -2.92 14.22
C ARG A 26 16.99 -2.76 15.62
N ARG A 27 15.78 -2.20 15.71
CA ARG A 27 14.84 -2.63 16.74
C ARG A 27 14.30 -3.99 16.27
N ASN A 28 14.76 -5.05 16.93
CA ASN A 28 14.32 -6.43 16.73
C ASN A 28 12.87 -6.63 17.22
N ASP A 29 11.90 -6.06 16.51
CA ASP A 29 10.49 -6.40 16.72
C ASP A 29 9.64 -6.08 15.48
N THR A 30 10.17 -6.37 14.28
CA THR A 30 9.38 -6.32 13.05
C THR A 30 8.66 -7.66 12.90
N SER A 31 7.50 -7.79 13.52
CA SER A 31 6.52 -8.78 13.12
C SER A 31 6.25 -8.59 11.62
N VAL A 32 6.74 -9.53 10.80
CA VAL A 32 6.60 -9.48 9.35
C VAL A 32 5.13 -9.72 9.02
N ILE A 33 4.51 -8.80 8.29
CA ILE A 33 3.17 -9.00 7.75
C ILE A 33 3.35 -9.83 6.47
N GLU A 34 2.88 -11.07 6.49
CA GLU A 34 2.74 -11.86 5.26
C GLU A 34 1.68 -11.26 4.37
N ASP A 35 1.76 -11.52 3.06
CA ASP A 35 0.80 -11.00 2.10
C ASP A 35 -0.64 -11.44 2.47
N PRO A 36 -1.52 -10.51 2.88
CA PRO A 36 -2.87 -10.85 3.29
C PRO A 36 -3.81 -11.13 2.12
N CYS A 37 -3.33 -11.09 0.86
CA CYS A 37 -4.13 -11.32 -0.33
C CYS A 37 -5.42 -10.49 -0.39
N ILE A 38 -5.35 -9.22 0.07
CA ILE A 38 -6.50 -8.30 0.08
C ILE A 38 -6.97 -8.07 -1.35
N THR A 39 -8.24 -8.34 -1.59
CA THR A 39 -8.91 -8.00 -2.86
C THR A 39 -9.58 -6.65 -2.71
N VAL A 40 -9.36 -5.78 -3.70
CA VAL A 40 -10.02 -4.46 -3.75
C VAL A 40 -10.86 -4.40 -5.01
N THR A 41 -12.15 -4.10 -4.85
CA THR A 41 -13.10 -3.92 -5.95
C THR A 41 -13.69 -2.52 -5.93
N ASP A 42 -14.00 -1.98 -7.10
CA ASP A 42 -14.72 -0.70 -7.22
C ASP A 42 -16.25 -0.88 -7.21
N GLU A 43 -16.98 0.24 -7.24
CA GLU A 43 -18.44 0.26 -7.27
C GLU A 43 -19.07 -0.44 -8.49
N PHE A 44 -18.29 -0.67 -9.55
CA PHE A 44 -18.72 -1.36 -10.76
C PHE A 44 -18.38 -2.86 -10.72
N GLY A 45 -17.81 -3.35 -9.62
CA GLY A 45 -17.39 -4.74 -9.44
C GLY A 45 -16.09 -5.09 -10.14
N ARG A 46 -15.29 -4.10 -10.55
CA ARG A 46 -13.97 -4.33 -11.17
C ARG A 46 -12.92 -4.51 -10.08
N HIS A 47 -12.10 -5.54 -10.21
CA HIS A 47 -10.92 -5.71 -9.37
C HIS A 47 -9.85 -4.68 -9.74
N LEU A 48 -9.27 -4.03 -8.73
CA LEU A 48 -8.13 -3.14 -8.94
C LEU A 48 -6.87 -3.97 -9.18
N ASP A 49 -6.04 -3.52 -10.11
CA ASP A 49 -4.74 -4.15 -10.38
C ASP A 49 -3.79 -3.90 -9.21
N ARG A 50 -3.30 -4.99 -8.61
CA ARG A 50 -2.32 -4.94 -7.53
C ARG A 50 -0.91 -4.84 -8.11
N LEU A 51 -0.16 -3.84 -7.67
CA LEU A 51 1.24 -3.63 -8.07
C LEU A 51 2.20 -4.51 -7.25
N GLY A 52 1.87 -4.74 -5.98
CA GLY A 52 2.68 -5.55 -5.09
C GLY A 52 2.56 -5.12 -3.64
N MET A 53 3.46 -5.67 -2.82
CA MET A 53 3.54 -5.39 -1.40
C MET A 53 5.00 -5.19 -0.99
N SER A 54 5.25 -4.23 -0.10
CA SER A 54 6.55 -3.98 0.51
C SER A 54 6.38 -3.78 2.00
N GLY A 55 6.87 -4.73 2.79
CA GLY A 55 6.73 -4.69 4.26
C GLY A 55 5.26 -4.71 4.68
N ASP A 56 4.77 -3.62 5.26
CA ASP A 56 3.40 -3.45 5.71
C ASP A 56 2.51 -2.70 4.69
N GLU A 57 2.98 -2.45 3.47
CA GLU A 57 2.29 -1.62 2.49
C GLU A 57 1.90 -2.40 1.23
N CYS A 58 0.63 -2.31 0.83
CA CYS A 58 0.09 -2.95 -0.37
C CYS A 58 -0.43 -1.88 -1.35
N CYS A 59 -0.01 -1.95 -2.61
CA CYS A 59 -0.30 -0.91 -3.61
C CYS A 59 -1.18 -1.42 -4.76
N TYR A 60 -2.14 -0.58 -5.18
CA TYR A 60 -3.09 -0.84 -6.25
C TYR A 60 -3.18 0.33 -7.22
N ILE A 61 -3.52 0.05 -8.47
CA ILE A 61 -3.90 1.05 -9.46
C ILE A 61 -5.39 1.33 -9.31
N LEU A 62 -5.73 2.59 -9.07
CA LEU A 62 -7.10 3.08 -9.10
C LEU A 62 -7.43 3.61 -10.50
N LEU A 63 -8.50 3.08 -11.09
CA LEU A 63 -8.96 3.50 -12.41
C LEU A 63 -9.69 4.86 -12.35
N PRO A 64 -9.79 5.56 -13.48
CA PRO A 64 -10.63 6.75 -13.58
C PRO A 64 -12.07 6.48 -13.14
N ALA A 65 -12.69 7.52 -12.59
CA ALA A 65 -14.06 7.55 -12.10
C ALA A 65 -14.43 6.59 -10.96
N SER A 66 -13.51 5.77 -10.44
CA SER A 66 -13.76 4.98 -9.22
C SER A 66 -13.93 5.89 -8.00
N GLN A 67 -15.07 5.81 -7.34
CA GLN A 67 -15.44 6.63 -6.18
C GLN A 67 -15.68 5.81 -4.93
N THR A 68 -15.93 4.51 -5.04
CA THR A 68 -16.15 3.66 -3.87
C THR A 68 -15.38 2.36 -4.01
N LEU A 69 -14.67 2.00 -2.94
CA LEU A 69 -13.88 0.78 -2.89
C LEU A 69 -14.44 -0.16 -1.85
N LEU A 70 -14.45 -1.45 -2.18
CA LEU A 70 -14.73 -2.55 -1.29
C LEU A 70 -13.44 -3.36 -1.06
N PHE A 71 -13.14 -3.64 0.21
CA PHE A 71 -11.99 -4.40 0.66
C PHE A 71 -12.46 -5.76 1.17
N GLU A 72 -11.91 -6.81 0.58
CA GLU A 72 -12.18 -8.18 0.96
C GLU A 72 -10.90 -8.84 1.44
N PHE A 73 -10.91 -9.25 2.71
CA PHE A 73 -9.84 -10.04 3.32
C PHE A 73 -10.19 -11.52 3.18
N PRO A 74 -9.21 -12.40 2.92
CA PRO A 74 -9.44 -13.84 2.92
C PRO A 74 -10.08 -14.25 4.25
N GLN A 75 -11.26 -14.89 4.17
CA GLN A 75 -11.92 -15.42 5.35
C GLN A 75 -11.23 -16.72 5.77
N LEU A 76 -10.24 -16.61 6.64
CA LEU A 76 -9.67 -17.77 7.31
C LEU A 76 -9.47 -17.43 8.79
N PRO A 77 -9.94 -18.27 9.73
CA PRO A 77 -9.24 -18.40 10.98
C PRO A 77 -7.93 -19.11 10.63
N VAL A 78 -6.90 -18.36 10.24
CA VAL A 78 -5.59 -18.98 10.07
C VAL A 78 -5.08 -19.20 11.48
N VAL A 79 -5.18 -20.44 11.94
CA VAL A 79 -4.38 -20.88 13.07
C VAL A 79 -3.08 -21.45 12.50
N ASP A 80 -1.95 -21.20 13.16
CA ASP A 80 -0.70 -21.84 12.77
C ASP A 80 -0.78 -23.37 13.01
N ALA A 81 0.27 -24.09 12.63
CA ALA A 81 0.33 -25.55 12.81
C ALA A 81 0.17 -25.98 14.30
N ASP A 82 0.38 -25.05 15.24
CA ASP A 82 0.25 -25.25 16.68
C ASP A 82 -1.13 -24.81 17.22
N GLY A 83 -2.06 -24.42 16.33
CA GLY A 83 -3.41 -23.98 16.69
C GLY A 83 -3.48 -22.56 17.25
N ARG A 84 -2.42 -21.74 17.10
CA ARG A 84 -2.41 -20.36 17.59
C ARG A 84 -3.05 -19.43 16.56
N PRO A 85 -3.86 -18.43 16.98
CA PRO A 85 -4.38 -17.44 16.07
C PRO A 85 -3.23 -16.72 15.36
N ILE A 86 -3.21 -16.77 14.04
CA ILE A 86 -2.33 -15.91 13.25
C ILE A 86 -2.89 -14.50 13.38
N PRO A 87 -2.03 -13.51 13.67
CA PRO A 87 -2.48 -12.14 13.85
C PRO A 87 -3.24 -11.67 12.61
N CYS A 88 -4.49 -11.23 12.84
CA CYS A 88 -5.32 -10.68 11.78
C CYS A 88 -4.66 -9.39 11.25
N VAL A 89 -4.85 -9.10 9.97
CA VAL A 89 -4.36 -7.86 9.36
C VAL A 89 -5.51 -6.86 9.29
N ALA A 90 -5.25 -5.63 9.72
CA ALA A 90 -6.15 -4.50 9.53
C ALA A 90 -5.51 -3.43 8.65
N ILE A 91 -6.33 -2.64 7.96
CA ILE A 91 -5.86 -1.42 7.32
C ILE A 91 -5.70 -0.37 8.41
N ARG A 92 -4.46 0.10 8.61
CA ARG A 92 -4.12 1.18 9.54
C ARG A 92 -4.31 2.55 8.90
N LYS A 93 -3.92 2.67 7.63
CA LYS A 93 -3.95 3.92 6.88
C LYS A 93 -4.14 3.63 5.40
N ILE A 94 -4.81 4.54 4.71
CA ILE A 94 -4.91 4.54 3.26
C ILE A 94 -4.30 5.83 2.74
N VAL A 95 -3.51 5.71 1.67
CA VAL A 95 -2.94 6.82 0.93
C VAL A 95 -3.45 6.76 -0.50
N LEU A 96 -4.09 7.83 -0.95
CA LEU A 96 -4.49 8.04 -2.34
C LEU A 96 -3.52 9.06 -2.95
N SER A 97 -2.69 8.60 -3.89
CA SER A 97 -1.76 9.44 -4.61
C SER A 97 -2.29 9.72 -6.01
N GLU A 98 -2.71 10.96 -6.22
CA GLU A 98 -3.16 11.50 -7.50
C GLU A 98 -2.10 12.48 -8.05
N PRO A 99 -2.17 12.82 -9.35
CA PRO A 99 -1.24 13.79 -9.94
C PRO A 99 -1.30 15.19 -9.30
N GLU A 100 -2.47 15.59 -8.79
CA GLU A 100 -2.69 16.92 -8.21
C GLU A 100 -2.58 16.95 -6.68
N ALA A 101 -2.70 15.81 -6.00
CA ALA A 101 -2.73 15.74 -4.54
C ALA A 101 -2.37 14.35 -4.00
N VAL A 102 -1.89 14.32 -2.76
CA VAL A 102 -1.79 13.10 -1.96
C VAL A 102 -2.70 13.25 -0.75
N THR A 103 -3.61 12.31 -0.59
CA THR A 103 -4.61 12.30 0.48
C THR A 103 -4.41 11.08 1.37
N GLU A 104 -4.47 11.27 2.68
CA GLU A 104 -4.29 10.20 3.66
C GLU A 104 -5.51 10.10 4.59
N ILE A 105 -5.90 8.87 4.95
CA ILE A 105 -6.89 8.61 5.99
C ILE A 105 -6.38 7.56 6.97
N ASP A 106 -6.34 7.91 8.25
CA ASP A 106 -6.06 6.98 9.35
C ASP A 106 -7.31 6.17 9.70
N CYS A 107 -7.12 4.89 10.03
CA CYS A 107 -8.21 3.91 10.20
C CYS A 107 -8.32 3.34 11.64
N LEU A 108 -7.46 3.80 12.56
CA LEU A 108 -7.31 3.24 13.92
C LEU A 108 -8.49 3.51 14.87
N PRO A 109 -8.87 2.53 15.73
CA PRO A 109 -9.87 2.72 16.78
C PRO A 109 -9.21 3.44 17.97
N GLY A 110 -9.50 4.74 18.12
CA GLY A 110 -8.94 5.53 19.22
C GLY A 110 -8.97 7.04 19.01
N SER A 111 -9.26 7.52 17.80
CA SER A 111 -9.70 8.90 17.59
C SER A 111 -11.15 9.05 18.05
N SER A 112 -11.39 8.86 19.35
CA SER A 112 -12.61 9.28 20.04
C SER A 112 -12.62 10.80 20.17
N THR A 113 -12.72 11.46 19.03
CA THR A 113 -13.17 12.83 18.83
C THR A 113 -13.51 12.89 17.36
N GLY A 114 -14.74 13.30 17.01
CA GLY A 114 -15.06 13.79 15.68
C GLY A 114 -14.15 14.99 15.39
N SER A 115 -12.91 14.68 15.01
CA SER A 115 -11.88 15.65 14.74
C SER A 115 -12.02 15.98 13.28
N SER A 116 -12.20 17.26 13.02
CA SER A 116 -12.35 17.99 11.76
C SER A 116 -11.50 17.52 10.55
N ALA A 117 -10.61 16.53 10.69
CA ALA A 117 -9.77 15.95 9.66
C ALA A 117 -10.50 14.90 8.77
N GLU A 118 -11.47 14.12 9.28
CA GLU A 118 -12.30 13.23 8.43
C GLU A 118 -13.15 14.04 7.42
N SER A 119 -13.36 15.35 7.65
CA SER A 119 -14.07 16.24 6.72
C SER A 119 -13.16 17.07 5.81
N ALA A 120 -11.85 17.16 6.06
CA ALA A 120 -10.97 18.04 5.27
C ALA A 120 -10.64 17.46 3.89
N CYS A 121 -10.63 16.13 3.77
CA CYS A 121 -10.21 15.41 2.57
C CYS A 121 -11.36 14.77 1.80
N GLY A 122 -12.61 14.87 2.28
CA GLY A 122 -13.81 14.30 1.65
C GLY A 122 -13.88 12.76 1.60
N MET A 123 -12.78 12.04 1.86
CA MET A 123 -12.74 10.59 1.96
C MET A 123 -13.31 10.10 3.29
N TYR A 124 -14.17 9.08 3.27
CA TYR A 124 -14.77 8.53 4.49
C TYR A 124 -15.15 7.05 4.34
N TRP A 125 -15.14 6.32 5.45
CA TRP A 125 -15.60 4.94 5.50
C TRP A 125 -17.13 4.87 5.45
N ILE A 126 -17.69 4.13 4.48
CA ILE A 126 -19.10 3.74 4.46
C ILE A 126 -19.31 2.58 5.46
N GLU A 127 -18.44 1.58 5.40
CA GLU A 127 -18.36 0.48 6.37
C GLU A 127 -16.89 0.32 6.78
N ARG A 128 -16.55 0.56 8.05
CA ARG A 128 -15.15 0.60 8.50
C ARG A 128 -14.42 -0.69 8.18
N GLY A 129 -13.23 -0.55 7.57
CA GLY A 129 -12.37 -1.67 7.19
C GLY A 129 -12.89 -2.48 6.00
N LYS A 130 -14.01 -2.09 5.39
CA LYS A 130 -14.63 -2.85 4.31
C LYS A 130 -15.05 -2.00 3.12
N GLN A 131 -15.65 -0.83 3.31
CA GLN A 131 -16.12 0.00 2.21
C GLN A 131 -15.75 1.47 2.42
N LEU A 132 -15.03 2.06 1.48
CA LEU A 132 -14.51 3.43 1.53
C LEU A 132 -15.04 4.26 0.36
N HIS A 133 -15.55 5.45 0.67
CA HIS A 133 -15.82 6.48 -0.33
C HIS A 133 -14.58 7.36 -0.55
N LEU A 134 -14.26 7.61 -1.82
CA LEU A 134 -13.15 8.42 -2.27
C LEU A 134 -13.64 9.80 -2.71
N HIS A 135 -12.96 10.85 -2.25
CA HIS A 135 -13.07 12.18 -2.82
C HIS A 135 -11.81 12.46 -3.63
N ARG A 136 -11.94 12.36 -4.95
CA ARG A 136 -10.82 12.43 -5.90
C ARG A 136 -10.58 13.86 -6.37
N HIS A 137 -9.33 14.29 -6.34
CA HIS A 137 -8.87 15.56 -6.90
C HIS A 137 -8.71 15.49 -8.42
N SER A 138 -8.34 14.32 -8.97
CA SER A 138 -8.18 14.10 -10.42
C SER A 138 -8.99 12.88 -10.88
N PRO A 139 -10.34 12.91 -10.83
CA PRO A 139 -11.19 11.73 -11.05
C PRO A 139 -11.03 11.11 -12.44
N ASP A 140 -10.65 11.88 -13.46
CA ASP A 140 -10.48 11.40 -14.83
C ASP A 140 -9.10 10.76 -15.09
N GLN A 141 -8.22 10.72 -14.08
CA GLN A 141 -6.86 10.18 -14.19
C GLN A 141 -6.72 8.88 -13.38
N VAL A 142 -5.73 8.06 -13.75
CA VAL A 142 -5.31 6.94 -12.91
C VAL A 142 -4.64 7.47 -11.64
N ALA A 143 -4.82 6.74 -10.53
CA ALA A 143 -4.17 7.07 -9.26
C ALA A 143 -3.57 5.82 -8.62
N LEU A 144 -2.73 6.03 -7.61
CA LEU A 144 -2.20 4.95 -6.80
C LEU A 144 -2.92 4.92 -5.46
N LEU A 145 -3.40 3.74 -5.07
CA LEU A 145 -3.95 3.48 -3.75
C LEU A 145 -2.96 2.61 -2.98
N ALA A 146 -2.42 3.13 -1.88
CA ALA A 146 -1.59 2.37 -0.96
C ALA A 146 -2.35 2.10 0.34
N LEU A 147 -2.34 0.83 0.78
CA LEU A 147 -2.89 0.37 2.04
C LEU A 147 -1.73 0.08 2.98
N LYS A 148 -1.61 0.86 4.04
CA LYS A 148 -0.70 0.55 5.14
C LYS A 148 -1.42 -0.34 6.13
N LEU A 149 -0.81 -1.48 6.41
CA LEU A 149 -1.37 -2.57 7.17
C LEU A 149 -0.78 -2.61 8.58
N GLU A 150 -1.51 -3.23 9.49
CA GLU A 150 -1.00 -3.56 10.81
C GLU A 150 -1.52 -4.90 11.28
N LEU A 151 -0.74 -5.56 12.14
CA LEU A 151 -1.20 -6.75 12.86
C LEU A 151 -2.10 -6.31 14.02
N VAL A 152 -3.32 -6.83 14.03
CA VAL A 152 -4.25 -6.70 15.15
C VAL A 152 -4.25 -7.98 15.96
N ARG A 153 -4.14 -7.83 17.28
CA ARG A 153 -4.33 -8.93 18.22
C ARG A 153 -5.84 -9.19 18.33
N GLY A 154 -6.26 -10.38 17.92
CA GLY A 154 -7.63 -10.88 18.15
C GLY A 154 -7.92 -11.15 19.61
#